data_AF-A0A7C7MFK7-F1
#
_entry.id   AF-A0A7C7MFK7-F1
#
_cell.length_a   1.000
_cell.length_b   1.000
_cell.length_c   1.000
_cell.angle_alpha   90.00
_cell.angle_beta   90.00
_cell.angle_gamma   90.00
#
_symmetry.space_group_name_H-M   'P 1'
#
loop_
_entity.id
_entity.type
_entity.pdbx_description
1 polymer ?
#
loop_
_entity_poly.entity_id
_entity_poly.type
_entity_poly.pdbx_seq_one_letter_code
_entity_poly.pdbx_strand_id
1 'polypeptide(L)'
;MSRKAAFIYEESMSRHQLRGDHPMRPVRLQYTFDLLQSYGAFDQNTSLLVPPRPATEEELRMLHTAEYVAAVRSFSQGLSGYEPGRFNFSAQGDNPMYRGMYDAAALSSGASLVAA
;
A
#
# COMPACT_ATOMS: atom_id res chain seq x y z
N MET A 1 -33.24 -4.73 1.89
CA MET A 1 -32.21 -4.28 2.86
C MET A 1 -31.22 -3.39 2.12
N SER A 2 -30.81 -2.26 2.71
CA SER A 2 -29.70 -1.47 2.17
C SER A 2 -28.42 -2.29 2.27
N ARG A 3 -27.63 -2.36 1.19
CA ARG A 3 -26.26 -2.90 1.28
C ARG A 3 -25.42 -1.93 2.11
N LYS A 4 -24.54 -2.47 2.94
CA LYS A 4 -23.54 -1.71 3.68
C LYS A 4 -22.21 -1.78 2.93
N ALA A 5 -21.43 -0.71 2.96
CA ALA A 5 -20.11 -0.63 2.38
C ALA A 5 -19.09 -0.17 3.43
N ALA A 6 -17.85 -0.65 3.31
CA ALA A 6 -16.71 -0.15 4.04
C ALA A 6 -15.70 0.41 3.04
N PHE A 7 -15.17 1.59 3.32
CA PHE A 7 -14.09 2.22 2.57
C PHE A 7 -12.86 2.25 3.46
N ILE A 8 -11.84 1.47 3.10
CA ILE A 8 -10.64 1.30 3.91
C ILE A 8 -9.61 2.30 3.41
N TYR A 9 -9.31 3.31 4.22
CA TYR A 9 -8.38 4.36 3.84
C TYR A 9 -7.83 5.12 5.04
N GLU A 10 -6.55 5.48 4.94
CA GLU A 10 -5.97 6.58 5.70
C GLU A 10 -4.93 7.31 4.84
N GLU A 11 -4.59 8.55 5.21
CA GLU A 11 -3.73 9.40 4.40
C GLU A 11 -2.34 8.80 4.12
N SER A 12 -1.79 8.03 5.06
CA SER A 12 -0.47 7.39 4.95
C SER A 12 -0.35 6.48 3.72
N MET A 13 -1.46 5.87 3.25
CA MET A 13 -1.51 5.03 2.04
C MET A 13 -1.13 5.81 0.77
N SER A 14 -1.35 7.12 0.78
CA SER A 14 -1.19 8.02 -0.38
C SER A 14 0.15 8.74 -0.41
N ARG A 15 0.91 8.72 0.69
CA ARG A 15 2.10 9.58 0.89
C ARG A 15 3.37 9.07 0.20
N HIS A 16 3.45 7.79 -0.13
CA HIS A 16 4.65 7.22 -0.70
C HIS A 16 4.86 7.66 -2.16
N GLN A 17 6.12 7.72 -2.59
CA GLN A 17 6.50 8.07 -3.95
C GLN A 17 7.57 7.09 -4.44
N LEU A 18 7.28 6.43 -5.56
CA LEU A 18 8.18 5.46 -6.19
C LEU A 18 9.41 6.17 -6.77
N ARG A 19 9.16 7.11 -7.69
CA ARG A 19 10.15 8.01 -8.31
C ARG A 19 9.42 9.26 -8.80
N GLY A 20 10.13 10.38 -8.97
CA GLY A 20 9.53 11.66 -9.36
C GLY A 20 8.76 11.62 -10.68
N ASP A 21 9.29 10.88 -11.63
CA ASP A 21 8.83 10.65 -13.01
C ASP A 21 8.04 9.35 -13.20
N HIS A 22 7.85 8.54 -12.15
CA HIS A 22 7.13 7.28 -12.26
C HIS A 22 5.62 7.51 -12.48
N PRO A 23 4.96 6.80 -13.42
CA PRO A 23 3.55 7.03 -13.76
C PRO A 23 2.58 6.60 -12.64
N MET A 24 2.94 5.58 -11.85
CA MET A 24 2.15 5.18 -10.68
C MET A 24 2.30 6.23 -9.57
N ARG A 25 1.22 6.98 -9.30
CA ARG A 25 1.16 8.06 -8.30
C ARG A 25 0.17 7.70 -7.18
N PRO A 26 0.65 7.32 -5.99
CA PRO A 26 -0.20 6.93 -4.85
C PRO A 26 -1.18 8.02 -4.38
N VAL A 27 -0.86 9.30 -4.60
CA VAL A 27 -1.75 10.45 -4.32
C VAL A 27 -3.15 10.32 -4.93
N ARG A 28 -3.32 9.50 -5.98
CA ARG A 28 -4.64 9.21 -6.56
C ARG A 28 -5.64 8.64 -5.54
N LEU A 29 -5.16 7.94 -4.51
CA LEU A 29 -5.99 7.42 -3.43
C LEU A 29 -6.56 8.55 -2.57
N GLN A 30 -5.73 9.54 -2.22
CA GLN A 30 -6.18 10.76 -1.53
C GLN A 30 -7.21 11.52 -2.34
N TYR A 31 -6.98 11.73 -3.64
CA TYR A 31 -7.96 12.42 -4.48
C TYR A 31 -9.30 11.68 -4.56
N THR A 32 -9.27 10.35 -4.49
CA THR A 32 -10.49 9.54 -4.46
C THR A 32 -11.23 9.72 -3.13
N PHE A 33 -10.51 9.68 -2.01
CA PHE A 33 -11.05 9.96 -0.69
C PHE A 33 -11.65 11.37 -0.59
N ASP A 34 -10.92 12.40 -1.01
CA ASP A 34 -11.35 13.80 -0.95
C ASP A 34 -12.64 14.01 -1.75
N LEU A 35 -12.74 13.41 -2.94
CA LEU A 35 -13.94 13.46 -3.77
C LEU A 35 -15.13 12.79 -3.08
N LEU A 36 -14.95 11.59 -2.53
CA LEU A 36 -16.00 10.88 -1.80
C LEU A 36 -16.45 11.65 -0.55
N GLN A 37 -15.51 12.20 0.20
CA GLN A 37 -15.79 13.05 1.35
C GLN A 37 -16.58 14.30 0.94
N SER A 38 -16.24 14.94 -0.18
CA SER A 38 -16.98 16.11 -0.68
C SER A 38 -18.42 15.80 -1.09
N TYR A 39 -18.70 14.56 -1.49
CA TYR A 39 -20.05 14.08 -1.78
C TYR A 39 -20.82 13.59 -0.55
N GLY A 40 -20.25 13.66 0.65
CA GLY A 40 -20.86 13.14 1.87
C GLY A 40 -21.01 11.61 1.84
N ALA A 41 -20.12 10.90 1.14
CA ALA A 41 -20.21 9.45 0.96
C ALA A 41 -20.10 8.65 2.27
N PHE A 42 -19.67 9.28 3.37
CA PHE A 42 -19.52 8.68 4.70
C PHE A 42 -20.51 9.23 5.72
N ASP A 43 -21.42 10.12 5.31
CA ASP A 43 -22.39 10.77 6.22
C ASP A 43 -23.58 9.85 6.54
N GLN A 44 -23.77 8.78 5.75
CA GLN A 44 -24.85 7.83 5.90
C GLN A 44 -24.41 6.59 6.69
N ASN A 45 -25.30 6.04 7.51
CA ASN A 45 -25.08 4.80 8.28
C ASN A 45 -24.86 3.52 7.45
N THR A 46 -24.82 3.64 6.12
CA THR A 46 -24.66 2.57 5.14
C THR A 46 -23.23 2.49 4.59
N SER A 47 -22.39 3.49 4.84
CA SER A 47 -21.00 3.58 4.35
C SER A 47 -20.07 3.98 5.49
N LEU A 48 -19.07 3.16 5.77
CA LEU A 48 -18.14 3.38 6.88
C LEU A 48 -16.73 3.67 6.36
N LEU A 49 -16.11 4.72 6.85
CA LEU A 49 -14.67 4.92 6.73
C LEU A 49 -13.96 4.07 7.79
N VAL A 50 -13.08 3.17 7.37
CA VAL A 50 -12.38 2.23 8.24
C VAL A 50 -10.86 2.46 8.10
N PRO A 51 -10.11 2.60 9.20
CA PRO A 51 -8.66 2.73 9.10
C PRO A 51 -8.03 1.40 8.68
N PRO A 52 -6.99 1.41 7.83
CA PRO A 52 -6.20 0.22 7.55
C PRO A 52 -5.29 -0.13 8.74
N ARG A 53 -4.62 -1.26 8.61
CA ARG A 53 -3.45 -1.62 9.43
C ARG A 53 -2.38 -2.20 8.50
N PRO A 54 -1.09 -2.19 8.88
CA PRO A 54 -0.10 -2.97 8.16
C PRO A 54 -0.40 -4.47 8.28
N ALA A 55 -0.16 -5.21 7.19
CA ALA A 55 -0.09 -6.66 7.23
C ALA A 55 1.10 -7.11 8.08
N THR A 56 0.94 -8.18 8.85
CA THR A 56 2.06 -8.80 9.56
C THR A 56 2.95 -9.56 8.59
N GLU A 57 4.16 -9.89 9.02
CA GLU A 57 5.05 -10.71 8.19
C GLU A 57 4.46 -12.11 7.94
N GLU A 58 3.79 -12.68 8.94
CA GLU A 58 3.09 -13.97 8.80
C GLU A 58 2.00 -13.91 7.74
N GLU A 59 1.23 -12.81 7.69
CA GLU A 59 0.20 -12.58 6.67
C GLU A 59 0.80 -12.44 5.27
N LEU A 60 1.88 -11.67 5.12
CA LEU A 60 2.59 -11.54 3.84
C LEU A 60 3.15 -12.90 3.39
N ARG A 61 3.61 -13.73 4.33
CA ARG A 61 4.19 -15.05 4.08
C ARG A 61 3.16 -16.15 3.83
N MET A 62 1.86 -15.87 3.90
CA MET A 62 0.84 -16.80 3.40
C MET A 62 0.97 -17.05 1.90
N LEU A 63 1.58 -16.10 1.16
CA LEU A 63 1.83 -16.21 -0.27
C LEU A 63 3.31 -16.01 -0.64
N HIS A 64 3.99 -15.05 -0.02
CA HIS A 64 5.37 -14.70 -0.38
C HIS A 64 6.40 -15.56 0.34
N THR A 65 7.56 -15.77 -0.30
CA THR A 65 8.70 -16.41 0.35
C THR A 65 9.31 -15.49 1.41
N ALA A 66 9.87 -16.07 2.48
CA ALA A 66 10.57 -15.31 3.51
C ALA A 66 11.71 -14.46 2.93
N GLU A 67 12.43 -15.00 1.94
CA GLU A 67 13.52 -14.32 1.26
C GLU A 67 13.04 -13.07 0.50
N TYR A 68 11.92 -13.15 -0.21
CA TYR A 68 11.36 -11.99 -0.91
C TYR A 68 10.95 -10.89 0.07
N VAL A 69 10.26 -11.26 1.15
CA VAL A 69 9.84 -10.29 2.18
C VAL A 69 11.06 -9.60 2.81
N ALA A 70 12.11 -10.37 3.11
CA ALA A 70 13.36 -9.82 3.63
C ALA A 70 14.08 -8.90 2.63
N ALA A 71 14.10 -9.26 1.34
CA ALA A 71 14.67 -8.42 0.28
C ALA A 71 13.94 -7.08 0.15
N VAL A 72 12.60 -7.08 0.10
CA VAL A 72 11.80 -5.85 0.05
C VAL A 72 12.03 -4.98 1.29
N ARG A 73 12.12 -5.59 2.48
CA ARG A 73 12.45 -4.86 3.72
C ARG A 73 13.84 -4.23 3.66
N SER A 74 14.84 -4.94 3.12
CA SER A 74 16.20 -4.42 2.89
C SER A 74 16.20 -3.24 1.92
N PHE A 75 15.51 -3.35 0.78
CA PHE A 75 15.40 -2.27 -0.21
C PHE A 75 14.70 -1.04 0.36
N SER A 76 13.65 -1.24 1.17
CA SER A 76 12.94 -0.17 1.89
C SER A 76 13.85 0.64 2.81
N GLN A 77 14.91 0.02 3.32
CA GLN A 77 15.91 0.65 4.19
C GLN A 77 17.11 1.22 3.41
N GLY A 78 17.16 1.03 2.08
CA GLY A 78 18.28 1.44 1.25
C GLY A 78 19.53 0.56 1.41
N LEU A 79 19.37 -0.68 1.90
CA LEU A 79 20.47 -1.60 2.13
C LEU A 79 20.75 -2.45 0.89
N SER A 80 22.03 -2.73 0.64
CA SER A 80 22.53 -3.48 -0.53
C SER A 80 22.77 -4.97 -0.27
N GLY A 81 22.02 -5.57 0.67
CA GLY A 81 22.19 -6.98 1.05
C GLY A 81 21.63 -8.01 0.05
N TYR A 82 20.91 -7.55 -0.96
CA TYR A 82 20.25 -8.37 -1.97
C TYR A 82 20.46 -7.77 -3.35
N GLU A 83 20.60 -8.63 -4.37
CA GLU A 83 20.64 -8.22 -5.77
C GLU A 83 19.23 -7.88 -6.28
N PRO A 84 18.90 -6.60 -6.58
CA PRO A 84 17.54 -6.17 -6.93
C PRO A 84 16.94 -6.92 -8.12
N GLY A 85 17.75 -7.18 -9.14
CA GLY A 85 17.32 -7.83 -10.37
C GLY A 85 16.77 -9.25 -10.14
N ARG A 86 17.25 -9.96 -9.12
CA ARG A 86 16.74 -11.30 -8.75
C ARG A 86 15.29 -11.27 -8.30
N PHE A 87 14.82 -10.13 -7.79
CA PHE A 87 13.47 -9.90 -7.30
C PHE A 87 12.68 -8.94 -8.19
N ASN A 88 13.13 -8.75 -9.44
CA ASN A 88 12.51 -7.86 -10.44
C ASN A 88 12.43 -6.38 -10.02
N PHE A 89 13.38 -5.93 -9.18
CA PHE A 89 13.55 -4.52 -8.84
C PHE A 89 14.70 -3.90 -9.65
N SER A 90 14.52 -2.65 -10.06
CA SER A 90 15.57 -1.87 -10.73
C SER A 90 15.34 -0.38 -10.54
N ALA A 91 16.40 0.42 -10.43
CA ALA A 91 16.27 1.85 -10.16
C ALA A 91 15.46 2.61 -11.23
N GLN A 92 15.57 2.19 -12.50
CA GLN A 92 14.95 2.87 -13.64
C GLN A 92 13.82 2.08 -14.32
N GLY A 93 13.51 0.86 -13.87
CA GLY A 93 12.42 0.06 -14.44
C GLY A 93 11.07 0.27 -13.75
N ASP A 94 10.16 -0.67 -13.99
CA ASP A 94 8.76 -0.62 -13.53
C ASP A 94 8.60 -0.75 -12.00
N ASN A 95 9.54 -1.44 -11.35
CA ASN A 95 9.56 -1.61 -9.89
C ASN A 95 10.80 -0.94 -9.31
N PRO A 96 10.79 0.39 -9.14
CA PRO A 96 11.87 1.09 -8.45
C PRO A 96 11.86 0.77 -6.96
N MET A 97 13.06 0.66 -6.40
CA MET A 97 13.24 0.63 -4.95
C MET A 97 13.18 2.05 -4.41
N TYR A 98 12.50 2.24 -3.28
CA TYR A 98 12.41 3.52 -2.61
C TYR A 98 12.27 3.34 -1.09
N ARG A 99 12.64 4.37 -0.34
CA ARG A 99 12.59 4.33 1.12
C ARG A 99 11.15 4.19 1.61
N GLY A 100 10.90 3.26 2.52
CA GLY A 100 9.57 3.00 3.08
C GLY A 100 8.65 2.17 2.19
N MET A 101 9.15 1.57 1.09
CA MET A 101 8.33 0.75 0.20
C MET A 101 7.74 -0.50 0.87
N TYR A 102 8.45 -1.05 1.87
CA TYR A 102 7.94 -2.18 2.65
C TYR A 102 6.71 -1.77 3.44
N ASP A 103 6.79 -0.64 4.16
CA ASP A 103 5.70 -0.15 5.00
C ASP A 103 4.48 0.24 4.16
N ALA A 104 4.71 0.88 3.01
CA ALA A 104 3.65 1.21 2.06
C ALA A 104 2.94 -0.04 1.51
N ALA A 105 3.71 -1.06 1.10
CA ALA A 105 3.16 -2.32 0.59
C ALA A 105 2.42 -3.09 1.70
N ALA A 106 3.00 -3.18 2.90
CA ALA A 106 2.38 -3.84 4.05
C ALA A 106 1.06 -3.16 4.42
N LEU A 107 0.99 -1.83 4.41
CA LEU A 107 -0.25 -1.09 4.66
C LEU A 107 -1.30 -1.34 3.59
N SER A 108 -0.90 -1.37 2.31
CA SER A 108 -1.82 -1.69 1.20
C SER A 108 -2.38 -3.11 1.33
N SER A 109 -1.54 -4.11 1.63
CA SER A 109 -1.99 -5.49 1.82
C SER A 109 -2.87 -5.64 3.06
N GLY A 110 -2.49 -5.00 4.17
CA GLY A 110 -3.27 -5.06 5.39
C GLY A 110 -4.62 -4.35 5.28
N ALA A 111 -4.74 -3.30 4.46
CA ALA A 111 -6.03 -2.69 4.11
C ALA A 111 -6.96 -3.70 3.41
N SER A 112 -6.43 -4.52 2.50
CA SER A 112 -7.21 -5.60 1.87
C SER A 112 -7.62 -6.69 2.87
N LEU A 113 -6.75 -7.04 3.83
CA LEU A 113 -7.06 -8.01 4.88
C LEU A 113 -8.11 -7.50 5.87
N VAL A 114 -8.16 -6.20 6.15
CA VAL A 114 -9.23 -5.57 6.95
C VAL A 114 -10.59 -5.67 6.25
N ALA A 115 -10.60 -5.69 4.92
CA ALA A 115 -11.82 -5.73 4.12
C ALA A 115 -12.40 -7.14 3.90
N ALA A 116 -11.57 -8.19 4.03
CA ALA A 116 -11.92 -9.59 3.75
C ALA A 116 -12.75 -10.22 4.88
#